data_AF-A0A452Z376-F1
#
_entry.id   AF-A0A452Z376-F1
#
_cell.length_a   1.000
_cell.length_b   1.000
_cell.length_c   1.000
_cell.angle_alpha   90.00
_cell.angle_beta   90.00
_cell.angle_gamma   90.00
#
_symmetry.space_group_name_H-M   'P 1'
#
loop_
_entity.id
_entity.type
_entity.pdbx_description
1 polymer ?
#
loop_
_entity_poly.entity_id
_entity_poly.type
_entity_poly.pdbx_seq_one_letter_code
_entity_poly.pdbx_strand_id
1 'polypeptide(L)'
;RPGPGLHGSTGFYLWDSFTVGVAISSMGNDEVNGGNDFAELEYMNITVITSNKPYGARDGSNPFFDGSATPKFGLKEGGVHSGHVQTGIRDGFCLVPGSNTGRCQDGYTKEVAGSEGVRVRVATSAKPNTDNSSTLDREFFKSFLEVLNLPRQSGRFNISTQFPFYREVLYKPDFMNVSRGKPVIFDMDMSPGDFISLIYLLKTPREVIDVKGVLVNGNGWANIATIDVVYDILHMMGRDDIPVGLGNTTALGNPTLGCNNAYAIPLGSGGFIDSDTLYGLARLLPISPRRYTPESSDDPEHRQPSAFEVWQCVRKQLDPGDKITLLTSGPLTNLANISLSDRDASSVIERVYVVGGLIRHEGHEKGNVFTVPTNRYAEFNMFLDPLAAKTVLESNLNITLIPLTAQRKVASFGSVLEALKQTQQTPESKFAQELFSLLKELQSREKLYHHVDIFLGEVLGAVYMVQGSDLKSTVMPKRISVVANTTRSADGQIVISNQSSNLVHALSDFDGDIYYNRLANSLANKKQSAIVANFEEQKAIWSRPPDNSEPKHTKFL
;
A
#
# COMPACT_ATOMS: atom_id res chain seq x y z
N ARG A 1 6.36 -16.38 32.91
CA ARG A 1 5.38 -17.42 32.49
C ARG A 1 4.01 -16.99 32.98
N PRO A 2 2.98 -16.84 32.13
CA PRO A 2 1.62 -16.63 32.61
C PRO A 2 0.97 -17.98 32.95
N GLY A 3 0.22 -18.02 34.05
CA GLY A 3 -0.64 -19.16 34.42
C GLY A 3 -1.90 -19.24 33.55
N PRO A 4 -2.55 -20.41 33.47
CA PRO A 4 -3.71 -20.61 32.62
C PRO A 4 -4.99 -20.14 33.31
N GLY A 5 -5.86 -19.47 32.56
CA GLY A 5 -7.26 -19.28 32.89
C GLY A 5 -7.64 -17.83 33.16
N LEU A 6 -8.17 -17.18 32.12
CA LEU A 6 -9.22 -16.15 32.20
C LEU A 6 -9.74 -15.92 30.77
N HIS A 7 -10.67 -16.78 30.34
CA HIS A 7 -11.53 -16.50 29.20
C HIS A 7 -12.62 -15.53 29.67
N GLY A 8 -12.59 -14.31 29.16
CA GLY A 8 -13.57 -13.27 29.43
C GLY A 8 -13.11 -11.96 28.79
N SER A 9 -13.67 -11.67 27.62
CA SER A 9 -13.42 -10.47 26.82
C SER A 9 -13.78 -9.19 27.58
N THR A 10 -12.77 -8.51 28.11
CA THR A 10 -12.60 -7.04 28.28
C THR A 10 -11.24 -6.84 28.96
N GLY A 11 -10.18 -6.94 28.17
CA GLY A 11 -8.82 -6.69 28.65
C GLY A 11 -8.12 -5.82 27.63
N PHE A 12 -8.00 -4.52 27.92
CA PHE A 12 -7.06 -3.69 27.18
C PHE A 12 -5.65 -4.20 27.53
N TYR A 13 -5.01 -4.84 26.57
CA TYR A 13 -3.65 -5.32 26.72
C TYR A 13 -2.69 -4.14 26.55
N LEU A 14 -2.36 -3.45 27.64
CA LEU A 14 -1.43 -2.31 27.69
C LEU A 14 0.05 -2.70 27.53
N TRP A 15 0.35 -3.86 26.95
CA TRP A 15 1.73 -4.37 26.84
C TRP A 15 2.63 -3.38 26.09
N ASP A 16 2.15 -2.83 24.99
CA ASP A 16 2.92 -1.87 24.20
C ASP A 16 3.15 -0.56 24.98
N SER A 17 2.12 -0.06 25.68
CA SER A 17 2.24 1.15 26.51
C SER A 17 3.22 0.94 27.66
N PHE A 18 3.21 -0.24 28.30
CA PHE A 18 4.18 -0.59 29.34
C PHE A 18 5.60 -0.65 28.80
N THR A 19 5.81 -1.31 27.65
CA THR A 19 7.13 -1.37 27.00
C THR A 19 7.65 0.02 26.62
N VAL A 20 6.78 0.90 26.10
CA VAL A 20 7.12 2.30 25.83
C VAL A 20 7.48 3.04 27.12
N GLY A 21 6.71 2.86 28.20
CA GLY A 21 7.00 3.43 29.50
C GLY A 21 8.36 3.00 30.05
N VAL A 22 8.68 1.70 29.96
CA VAL A 22 9.99 1.15 30.33
C VAL A 22 11.10 1.76 29.48
N ALA A 23 10.91 1.87 28.17
CA ALA A 23 11.91 2.48 27.28
C ALA A 23 12.15 3.96 27.63
N ILE A 24 11.09 4.76 27.81
CA ILE A 24 11.19 6.19 28.15
C ILE A 24 11.86 6.39 29.51
N SER A 25 11.45 5.63 30.53
CA SER A 25 12.10 5.68 31.85
C SER A 25 13.58 5.30 31.76
N SER A 26 13.94 4.33 30.90
CA SER A 26 15.34 3.95 30.68
C SER A 26 16.14 5.03 29.95
N MET A 27 15.52 5.80 29.04
CA MET A 27 16.17 6.91 28.34
C MET A 27 16.31 8.15 29.23
N GLY A 28 15.38 8.37 30.16
CA GLY A 28 15.38 9.52 31.06
C GLY A 28 16.27 9.36 32.29
N ASN A 29 16.54 8.11 32.71
CA ASN A 29 17.45 7.81 33.82
C ASN A 29 18.87 7.55 33.30
N ASP A 30 19.84 8.36 33.72
CA ASP A 30 21.26 8.20 33.34
C ASP A 30 21.78 6.78 33.63
N GLU A 31 22.62 6.25 32.73
CA GLU A 31 23.20 4.89 32.81
C GLU A 31 23.92 4.60 34.15
N VAL A 32 24.31 5.64 34.88
CA VAL A 32 25.13 5.56 36.10
C VAL A 32 24.34 5.05 37.32
N ASN A 33 23.03 5.29 37.40
CA ASN A 33 22.20 4.83 38.53
C ASN A 33 21.31 3.61 38.22
N GLY A 34 21.28 3.13 36.98
CA GLY A 34 20.85 1.77 36.63
C GLY A 34 19.41 1.37 37.00
N GLY A 35 18.51 2.31 37.29
CA GLY A 35 17.11 2.05 37.62
C GLY A 35 16.16 2.12 36.42
N ASN A 36 14.95 1.58 36.58
CA ASN A 36 13.78 1.87 35.76
C ASN A 36 12.59 2.05 36.69
N ASP A 37 11.73 3.00 36.42
CA ASP A 37 10.65 3.38 37.33
C ASP A 37 9.55 2.32 37.37
N PHE A 38 9.41 1.54 36.30
CA PHE A 38 8.28 0.65 36.08
C PHE A 38 8.65 -0.84 36.05
N ALA A 39 9.93 -1.17 35.87
CA ALA A 39 10.40 -2.54 35.73
C ALA A 39 11.71 -2.80 36.49
N GLU A 40 11.93 -4.06 36.86
CA GLU A 40 13.25 -4.56 37.24
C GLU A 40 14.04 -4.89 35.98
N LEU A 41 15.26 -4.38 35.89
CA LEU A 41 16.13 -4.54 34.73
C LEU A 41 17.33 -5.43 35.08
N GLU A 42 17.53 -6.48 34.30
CA GLU A 42 18.66 -7.41 34.46
C GLU A 42 19.45 -7.51 33.17
N TYR A 43 20.79 -7.59 33.28
CA TYR A 43 21.61 -7.92 32.13
C TYR A 43 21.53 -9.42 31.86
N MET A 44 20.96 -9.77 30.71
CA MET A 44 20.85 -11.15 30.25
C MET A 44 21.58 -11.31 28.92
N ASN A 45 22.20 -12.46 28.74
CA ASN A 45 22.73 -12.83 27.43
C ASN A 45 21.61 -13.55 26.69
N ILE A 46 20.99 -12.86 25.74
CA ILE A 46 19.91 -13.43 24.94
C ILE A 46 20.36 -13.66 23.51
N THR A 47 19.68 -14.56 22.84
CA THR A 47 19.72 -14.69 21.40
C THR A 47 18.32 -14.95 20.87
N VAL A 48 18.10 -14.71 19.58
CA VAL A 48 16.86 -15.08 18.90
C VAL A 48 17.07 -16.44 18.25
N ILE A 49 16.20 -17.39 18.55
CA ILE A 49 16.16 -18.67 17.85
C ILE A 49 15.74 -18.36 16.42
N THR A 50 16.66 -18.53 15.47
CA THR A 50 16.36 -18.34 14.05
C THR A 50 16.25 -19.67 13.32
N SER A 51 16.34 -20.79 14.03
CA SER A 51 16.20 -22.14 13.47
C SER A 51 15.66 -23.14 14.47
N ASN A 52 15.01 -24.17 13.96
CA ASN A 52 14.45 -25.26 14.73
C ASN A 52 15.47 -26.38 14.99
N LYS A 53 15.22 -27.17 16.03
CA LYS A 53 16.00 -28.40 16.31
C LYS A 53 15.61 -29.52 15.33
N PRO A 54 16.54 -30.41 14.92
CA PRO A 54 17.93 -30.49 15.36
C PRO A 54 18.79 -29.40 14.72
N TYR A 55 19.61 -28.76 15.56
CA TYR A 55 20.49 -27.73 15.07
C TYR A 55 21.59 -28.33 14.19
N GLY A 56 21.95 -27.65 13.09
CA GLY A 56 22.93 -28.13 12.10
C GLY A 56 22.34 -28.91 10.92
N ALA A 57 21.00 -29.06 10.85
CA ALA A 57 20.36 -29.60 9.66
C ALA A 57 20.54 -28.65 8.47
N ARG A 58 21.03 -29.18 7.33
CA ARG A 58 21.18 -28.46 6.07
C ARG A 58 20.13 -28.94 5.07
N ASP A 59 18.93 -28.39 5.16
CA ASP A 59 17.81 -28.71 4.26
C ASP A 59 17.57 -27.62 3.20
N GLY A 60 18.43 -26.59 3.15
CA GLY A 60 18.32 -25.47 2.21
C GLY A 60 17.46 -24.31 2.71
N SER A 61 16.79 -24.45 3.87
CA SER A 61 15.90 -23.41 4.40
C SER A 61 16.64 -22.26 5.10
N ASN A 62 17.91 -22.44 5.46
CA ASN A 62 18.63 -21.50 6.33
C ASN A 62 19.69 -20.70 5.57
N PRO A 63 19.41 -19.45 5.18
CA PRO A 63 20.32 -18.65 4.36
C PRO A 63 21.60 -18.20 5.10
N PHE A 64 21.71 -18.45 6.41
CA PHE A 64 22.94 -18.20 7.17
C PHE A 64 23.97 -19.33 6.99
N PHE A 65 23.53 -20.54 6.71
CA PHE A 65 24.38 -21.74 6.61
C PHE A 65 24.39 -22.36 5.21
N ASP A 66 23.29 -22.23 4.47
CA ASP A 66 23.14 -22.83 3.13
C ASP A 66 23.72 -21.92 2.03
N GLY A 67 24.39 -22.54 1.05
CA GLY A 67 24.96 -21.85 -0.12
C GLY A 67 26.28 -21.09 0.13
N SER A 68 26.91 -21.26 1.30
CA SER A 68 28.21 -20.66 1.65
C SER A 68 29.16 -21.69 2.25
N ALA A 69 30.47 -21.52 2.02
CA ALA A 69 31.51 -22.36 2.63
C ALA A 69 31.69 -22.07 4.14
N THR A 70 31.34 -20.86 4.57
CA THR A 70 31.37 -20.44 5.98
C THR A 70 30.03 -19.82 6.38
N PRO A 71 29.55 -20.04 7.62
CA PRO A 71 28.33 -19.40 8.10
C PRO A 71 28.41 -17.88 8.07
N LYS A 72 27.32 -17.22 7.71
CA LYS A 72 27.22 -15.75 7.78
C LYS A 72 27.31 -15.27 9.23
N PHE A 73 27.82 -14.05 9.42
CA PHE A 73 27.93 -13.41 10.73
C PHE A 73 28.75 -14.19 11.78
N GLY A 74 29.56 -15.17 11.36
CA GLY A 74 30.34 -16.00 12.29
C GLY A 74 29.48 -16.92 13.17
N LEU A 75 28.26 -17.25 12.73
CA LEU A 75 27.33 -18.09 13.49
C LEU A 75 27.86 -19.52 13.63
N LYS A 76 27.55 -20.16 14.76
CA LYS A 76 28.07 -21.49 15.09
C LYS A 76 27.21 -22.59 14.46
N GLU A 77 27.85 -23.52 13.77
CA GLU A 77 27.18 -24.72 13.27
C GLU A 77 26.71 -25.61 14.43
N GLY A 78 25.46 -26.07 14.38
CA GLY A 78 24.81 -26.76 15.49
C GLY A 78 24.33 -25.85 16.64
N GLY A 79 24.44 -24.52 16.48
CA GLY A 79 23.86 -23.52 17.39
C GLY A 79 22.38 -23.23 17.11
N VAL A 80 21.75 -22.38 17.91
CA VAL A 80 20.31 -22.06 17.80
C VAL A 80 19.91 -21.33 16.50
N HIS A 81 20.91 -20.92 15.73
CA HIS A 81 20.76 -20.29 14.42
C HIS A 81 20.97 -21.24 13.25
N SER A 82 21.37 -22.48 13.53
CA SER A 82 21.81 -23.47 12.55
C SER A 82 20.77 -24.58 12.51
N GLY A 83 20.07 -24.80 11.39
CA GLY A 83 18.99 -25.79 11.29
C GLY A 83 17.84 -25.29 10.41
N HIS A 84 16.72 -26.01 10.43
CA HIS A 84 15.54 -25.65 9.62
C HIS A 84 14.95 -24.29 10.03
N VAL A 85 14.75 -23.38 9.09
CA VAL A 85 14.04 -22.12 9.29
C VAL A 85 12.66 -22.22 8.69
N GLN A 86 11.63 -21.91 9.47
CA GLN A 86 10.23 -21.92 9.05
C GLN A 86 10.06 -21.04 7.82
N THR A 87 9.71 -21.67 6.71
CA THR A 87 9.58 -21.02 5.39
C THR A 87 8.17 -20.51 5.09
N GLY A 88 7.21 -20.77 6.01
CA GLY A 88 5.84 -20.28 5.96
C GLY A 88 4.91 -20.91 7.00
N ILE A 89 3.65 -20.48 7.02
CA ILE A 89 2.63 -20.98 7.98
C ILE A 89 2.32 -22.47 7.76
N ARG A 90 2.50 -22.98 6.53
CA ARG A 90 2.30 -24.39 6.19
C ARG A 90 3.60 -25.17 6.01
N ASP A 91 4.68 -24.73 6.66
CA ASP A 91 5.94 -25.47 6.60
C ASP A 91 5.75 -26.90 7.11
N GLY A 92 5.97 -27.89 6.23
CA GLY A 92 5.76 -29.29 6.53
C GLY A 92 6.62 -29.81 7.69
N PHE A 93 7.78 -29.17 7.93
CA PHE A 93 8.60 -29.45 9.10
C PHE A 93 7.94 -28.95 10.39
N CYS A 94 7.36 -27.75 10.34
CA CYS A 94 6.71 -27.11 11.49
C CYS A 94 5.35 -27.70 11.82
N LEU A 95 4.66 -28.27 10.84
CA LEU A 95 3.37 -28.92 11.04
C LEU A 95 3.53 -30.27 11.74
N VAL A 96 2.59 -30.54 12.65
CA VAL A 96 2.44 -31.84 13.31
C VAL A 96 1.09 -32.41 12.87
N PRO A 97 1.05 -33.47 12.04
CA PRO A 97 -0.20 -34.07 11.58
C PRO A 97 -1.11 -34.43 12.76
N GLY A 98 -2.34 -33.92 12.77
CA GLY A 98 -3.32 -34.17 13.84
C GLY A 98 -3.18 -33.29 15.09
N SER A 99 -2.31 -32.27 15.07
CA SER A 99 -2.17 -31.28 16.15
C SER A 99 -2.51 -29.87 15.67
N ASN A 100 -3.13 -29.07 16.54
CA ASN A 100 -3.32 -27.64 16.34
C ASN A 100 -2.10 -26.81 16.78
N THR A 101 -1.03 -27.46 17.25
CA THR A 101 0.23 -26.82 17.65
C THR A 101 1.37 -27.23 16.72
N GLY A 102 2.09 -26.23 16.18
CA GLY A 102 3.32 -26.46 15.42
C GLY A 102 4.51 -26.77 16.35
N ARG A 103 5.56 -27.40 15.80
CA ARG A 103 6.78 -27.74 16.55
C ARG A 103 7.91 -26.70 16.44
N CYS A 104 7.71 -25.65 15.65
CA CYS A 104 8.74 -24.64 15.39
C CYS A 104 8.79 -23.52 16.43
N GLN A 105 9.99 -22.96 16.63
CA GLN A 105 10.33 -21.94 17.62
C GLN A 105 11.16 -20.80 17.01
N ASP A 106 11.01 -20.53 15.71
CA ASP A 106 11.71 -19.42 15.09
C ASP A 106 11.15 -18.07 15.56
N GLY A 107 12.03 -17.09 15.76
CA GLY A 107 11.71 -15.77 16.32
C GLY A 107 11.62 -15.74 17.85
N TYR A 108 11.78 -16.87 18.55
CA TYR A 108 11.73 -16.90 20.01
C TYR A 108 13.04 -16.43 20.64
N THR A 109 12.96 -15.51 21.59
CA THR A 109 14.11 -15.11 22.39
C THR A 109 14.45 -16.18 23.41
N LYS A 110 15.74 -16.51 23.54
CA LYS A 110 16.26 -17.48 24.49
C LYS A 110 17.52 -16.96 25.17
N GLU A 111 17.59 -17.15 26.48
CA GLU A 111 18.82 -16.91 27.24
C GLU A 111 19.89 -17.97 26.92
N VAL A 112 21.11 -17.52 26.67
CA VAL A 112 22.25 -18.37 26.31
C VAL A 112 23.52 -17.93 27.03
N ALA A 113 24.37 -18.88 27.40
CA ALA A 113 25.66 -18.61 28.05
C ALA A 113 26.83 -18.49 27.06
N GLY A 114 26.61 -18.75 25.77
CA GLY A 114 27.65 -18.80 24.74
C GLY A 114 27.85 -17.48 24.00
N SER A 115 28.89 -17.43 23.15
CA SER A 115 29.23 -16.28 22.30
C SER A 115 28.19 -15.95 21.23
N GLU A 116 27.16 -16.78 21.06
CA GLU A 116 26.00 -16.53 20.18
C GLU A 116 24.98 -15.57 20.81
N GLY A 117 25.12 -15.27 22.11
CA GLY A 117 24.26 -14.33 22.82
C GLY A 117 24.77 -12.89 22.74
N VAL A 118 23.83 -11.96 22.65
CA VAL A 118 24.08 -10.53 22.85
C VAL A 118 23.71 -10.19 24.29
N ARG A 119 24.62 -9.53 25.00
CA ARG A 119 24.36 -9.02 26.33
C ARG A 119 23.44 -7.80 26.21
N VAL A 120 22.22 -7.92 26.71
CA VAL A 120 21.22 -6.87 26.67
C VAL A 120 20.64 -6.67 28.07
N ARG A 121 20.06 -5.50 28.30
CA ARG A 121 19.36 -5.19 29.54
C ARG A 121 17.87 -5.46 29.33
N VAL A 122 17.33 -6.43 30.06
CA VAL A 122 15.98 -6.96 29.89
C VAL A 122 15.12 -6.54 31.09
N ALA A 123 13.91 -6.04 30.81
CA ALA A 123 12.88 -5.91 31.82
C ALA A 123 12.31 -7.30 32.20
N THR A 124 12.71 -7.82 33.36
CA THR A 124 12.35 -9.18 33.80
C THR A 124 11.02 -9.23 34.53
N SER A 125 10.66 -8.15 35.23
CA SER A 125 9.36 -8.03 35.90
C SER A 125 8.92 -6.58 36.01
N ALA A 126 7.60 -6.37 36.02
CA ALA A 126 7.01 -5.07 36.31
C ALA A 126 7.00 -4.82 37.83
N LYS A 127 7.46 -3.64 38.24
CA LYS A 127 7.49 -3.23 39.65
C LYS A 127 6.07 -3.21 40.23
N PRO A 128 5.86 -3.75 41.45
CA PRO A 128 4.58 -3.67 42.11
C PRO A 128 4.25 -2.21 42.41
N ASN A 129 2.95 -1.90 42.49
CA ASN A 129 2.51 -0.60 42.96
C ASN A 129 2.97 -0.39 44.41
N THR A 130 3.56 0.76 44.69
CA THR A 130 4.04 1.14 46.03
C THR A 130 2.89 1.46 47.00
N ASP A 131 1.70 1.75 46.48
CA ASP A 131 0.49 1.99 47.27
C ASP A 131 -0.32 0.69 47.47
N ASN A 132 -0.16 0.08 48.64
CA ASN A 132 -0.84 -1.15 49.03
C ASN A 132 -2.39 -1.02 49.13
N SER A 133 -2.93 0.20 49.10
CA SER A 133 -4.37 0.45 49.11
C SER A 133 -4.99 0.57 47.71
N SER A 134 -4.14 0.67 46.68
CA SER A 134 -4.58 0.75 45.29
C SER A 134 -5.11 -0.59 44.78
N THR A 135 -6.16 -0.54 43.95
CA THR A 135 -6.64 -1.71 43.21
C THR A 135 -5.73 -2.07 42.01
N LEU A 136 -4.77 -1.20 41.68
CA LEU A 136 -3.79 -1.42 40.61
C LEU A 136 -2.54 -2.10 41.17
N ASP A 137 -2.14 -3.22 40.58
CA ASP A 137 -1.06 -4.06 41.11
C ASP A 137 0.36 -3.64 40.65
N ARG A 138 0.47 -2.76 39.64
CA ARG A 138 1.75 -2.28 39.09
C ARG A 138 1.88 -0.76 39.16
N GLU A 139 3.09 -0.30 39.47
CA GLU A 139 3.43 1.13 39.53
C GLU A 139 3.16 1.84 38.19
N PHE A 140 3.40 1.14 37.08
CA PHE A 140 3.13 1.65 35.73
C PHE A 140 1.68 2.10 35.55
N PHE A 141 0.69 1.34 36.03
CA PHE A 141 -0.72 1.66 35.76
C PHE A 141 -1.14 2.98 36.39
N LYS A 142 -0.63 3.27 37.59
CA LYS A 142 -0.89 4.55 38.25
C LYS A 142 -0.28 5.69 37.47
N SER A 143 1.02 5.60 37.13
CA SER A 143 1.71 6.61 36.32
C SER A 143 1.05 6.81 34.95
N PHE A 144 0.70 5.72 34.28
CA PHE A 144 0.02 5.74 32.99
C PHE A 144 -1.34 6.45 33.06
N LEU A 145 -2.18 6.09 34.04
CA LEU A 145 -3.48 6.73 34.22
C LEU A 145 -3.35 8.19 34.68
N GLU A 146 -2.38 8.51 35.53
CA GLU A 146 -2.09 9.90 35.90
C GLU A 146 -1.73 10.71 34.66
N VAL A 147 -0.79 10.23 33.83
CA VAL A 147 -0.40 10.90 32.58
C VAL A 147 -1.60 11.08 31.64
N LEU A 148 -2.43 10.05 31.44
CA LEU A 148 -3.62 10.18 30.59
C LEU A 148 -4.65 11.18 31.13
N ASN A 149 -4.78 11.27 32.45
CA ASN A 149 -5.74 12.16 33.11
C ASN A 149 -5.20 13.58 33.32
N LEU A 150 -3.92 13.85 33.07
CA LEU A 150 -3.37 15.20 33.16
C LEU A 150 -4.04 16.11 32.13
N PRO A 151 -4.68 17.23 32.53
CA PRO A 151 -5.38 18.10 31.59
C PRO A 151 -4.51 18.64 30.44
N ARG A 152 -3.20 18.77 30.68
CA ARG A 152 -2.20 19.18 29.68
C ARG A 152 -1.84 18.09 28.67
N GLN A 153 -2.03 16.82 29.03
CA GLN A 153 -1.70 15.64 28.22
C GLN A 153 -2.96 14.96 27.65
N SER A 154 -4.15 15.42 28.04
CA SER A 154 -5.37 15.08 27.31
C SER A 154 -5.17 15.41 25.83
N GLY A 155 -5.13 14.38 24.99
CA GLY A 155 -4.99 14.52 23.55
C GLY A 155 -6.19 15.28 23.01
N ARG A 156 -6.07 16.61 22.93
CA ARG A 156 -7.08 17.47 22.27
C ARG A 156 -6.89 17.42 20.76
N PHE A 157 -6.83 16.23 20.18
CA PHE A 157 -7.00 16.05 18.74
C PHE A 157 -8.49 16.08 18.42
N ASN A 158 -9.09 17.23 18.70
CA ASN A 158 -10.37 17.58 18.12
C ASN A 158 -10.11 18.79 17.22
N ILE A 159 -10.16 18.58 15.91
CA ILE A 159 -9.92 19.62 14.90
C ILE A 159 -10.83 20.82 15.18
N SER A 160 -12.07 20.61 15.63
CA SER A 160 -12.98 21.69 16.03
C SER A 160 -12.52 22.51 17.24
N THR A 161 -11.68 21.95 18.12
CA THR A 161 -11.09 22.69 19.24
C THR A 161 -9.81 23.43 18.89
N GLN A 162 -9.09 22.97 17.86
CA GLN A 162 -7.87 23.62 17.36
C GLN A 162 -8.21 24.75 16.39
N PHE A 163 -9.28 24.59 15.60
CA PHE A 163 -9.69 25.54 14.57
C PHE A 163 -11.13 26.03 14.81
N PRO A 164 -11.31 27.28 15.29
CA PRO A 164 -12.61 27.81 15.71
C PRO A 164 -13.69 27.83 14.63
N PHE A 165 -13.31 27.75 13.36
CA PHE A 165 -14.21 27.81 12.21
C PHE A 165 -14.18 26.51 11.38
N TYR A 166 -13.68 25.41 11.94
CA TYR A 166 -13.75 24.09 11.33
C TYR A 166 -15.19 23.72 10.96
N ARG A 167 -15.35 23.17 9.75
CA ARG A 167 -16.60 22.60 9.24
C ARG A 167 -16.27 21.40 8.36
N GLU A 168 -17.12 20.38 8.44
CA GLU A 168 -17.12 19.29 7.48
C GLU A 168 -17.78 19.78 6.19
N VAL A 169 -16.99 19.94 5.15
CA VAL A 169 -17.42 20.44 3.84
C VAL A 169 -17.03 19.41 2.78
N LEU A 170 -17.99 18.98 1.98
CA LEU A 170 -17.74 18.14 0.82
C LEU A 170 -17.84 18.98 -0.45
N TYR A 171 -16.87 18.81 -1.35
CA TYR A 171 -16.83 19.49 -2.64
C TYR A 171 -17.32 18.56 -3.74
N LYS A 172 -18.50 18.86 -4.27
CA LYS A 172 -19.13 18.09 -5.35
C LYS A 172 -19.42 19.01 -6.55
N PRO A 173 -19.03 18.63 -7.78
CA PRO A 173 -19.34 19.40 -8.97
C PRO A 173 -20.83 19.33 -9.34
N ASP A 174 -21.36 20.41 -9.88
CA ASP A 174 -22.69 20.43 -10.50
C ASP A 174 -22.60 20.00 -11.97
N PHE A 175 -23.38 18.98 -12.34
CA PHE A 175 -23.37 18.36 -13.66
C PHE A 175 -24.55 18.74 -14.55
N MET A 176 -25.45 19.64 -14.11
CA MET A 176 -26.73 19.88 -14.80
C MET A 176 -26.62 20.34 -16.26
N ASN A 177 -25.48 20.87 -16.72
CA ASN A 177 -25.27 21.39 -18.09
C ASN A 177 -23.88 21.08 -18.68
N VAL A 178 -23.29 19.94 -18.31
CA VAL A 178 -21.90 19.63 -18.66
C VAL A 178 -21.83 18.38 -19.53
N SER A 179 -21.19 18.48 -20.69
CA SER A 179 -20.84 17.32 -21.50
C SER A 179 -19.87 16.43 -20.72
N ARG A 180 -20.22 15.15 -20.55
CA ARG A 180 -19.36 14.17 -19.90
C ARG A 180 -18.57 13.39 -20.95
N GLY A 181 -17.30 13.14 -20.63
CA GLY A 181 -16.43 12.29 -21.42
C GLY A 181 -16.70 10.82 -21.15
N LYS A 182 -15.75 9.97 -21.54
CA LYS A 182 -15.86 8.51 -21.38
C LYS A 182 -15.93 8.14 -19.89
N PRO A 183 -16.90 7.31 -19.44
CA PRO A 183 -16.93 6.81 -18.08
C PRO A 183 -15.69 5.96 -17.77
N VAL A 184 -14.93 6.36 -16.75
CA VAL A 184 -13.70 5.68 -16.33
C VAL A 184 -13.81 5.21 -14.89
N ILE A 185 -13.39 3.96 -14.65
CA ILE A 185 -13.09 3.46 -13.31
C ILE A 185 -11.57 3.27 -13.21
N PHE A 186 -10.96 3.78 -12.14
CA PHE A 186 -9.55 3.59 -11.85
C PHE A 186 -9.40 2.56 -10.73
N ASP A 187 -8.77 1.42 -11.04
CA ASP A 187 -8.46 0.34 -10.10
C ASP A 187 -6.97 0.42 -9.74
N MET A 188 -6.66 0.74 -8.50
CA MET A 188 -5.33 1.13 -8.02
C MET A 188 -4.88 0.29 -6.83
N ASP A 189 -3.59 0.24 -6.56
CA ASP A 189 -2.98 -0.43 -5.42
C ASP A 189 -2.35 0.54 -4.40
N MET A 190 -2.61 1.84 -4.59
CA MET A 190 -2.14 2.93 -3.75
C MET A 190 -0.61 3.07 -3.71
N SER A 191 0.07 2.71 -4.80
CA SER A 191 1.45 3.14 -5.02
C SER A 191 1.54 4.68 -5.19
N PRO A 192 2.73 5.27 -5.00
CA PRO A 192 2.98 6.67 -5.39
C PRO A 192 2.64 6.98 -6.85
N GLY A 193 2.84 6.03 -7.78
CA GLY A 193 2.52 6.18 -9.19
C GLY A 193 1.02 6.28 -9.44
N ASP A 194 0.23 5.52 -8.67
CA ASP A 194 -1.22 5.54 -8.75
C ASP A 194 -1.82 6.85 -8.26
N PHE A 195 -1.27 7.44 -7.20
CA PHE A 195 -1.74 8.75 -6.74
C PHE A 195 -1.48 9.86 -7.78
N ILE A 196 -0.34 9.85 -8.46
CA ILE A 196 -0.07 10.77 -9.57
C ILE A 196 -0.97 10.47 -10.77
N SER A 197 -1.27 9.19 -11.04
CA SER A 197 -2.22 8.78 -12.07
C SER A 197 -3.62 9.29 -11.78
N LEU A 198 -4.11 9.15 -10.54
CA LEU A 198 -5.41 9.68 -10.12
C LEU A 198 -5.46 11.20 -10.32
N ILE A 199 -4.44 11.92 -9.86
CA ILE A 199 -4.33 13.36 -10.08
C ILE A 199 -4.38 13.67 -11.59
N TYR A 200 -3.59 13.00 -12.42
CA TYR A 200 -3.59 13.20 -13.87
C TYR A 200 -4.98 12.98 -14.50
N LEU A 201 -5.71 11.93 -14.08
CA LEU A 201 -7.08 11.68 -14.53
C LEU A 201 -8.03 12.82 -14.09
N LEU A 202 -7.90 13.30 -12.86
CA LEU A 202 -8.73 14.40 -12.34
C LEU A 202 -8.39 15.76 -12.96
N LYS A 203 -7.16 15.96 -13.44
CA LYS A 203 -6.72 17.14 -14.20
C LYS A 203 -7.19 17.11 -15.66
N THR A 204 -7.47 15.92 -16.19
CA THR A 204 -7.94 15.77 -17.56
C THR A 204 -9.33 16.39 -17.69
N PRO A 205 -9.58 17.18 -18.76
CA PRO A 205 -10.90 17.76 -19.01
C PRO A 205 -12.00 16.72 -18.91
N ARG A 206 -13.02 17.01 -18.10
CA ARG A 206 -14.17 16.13 -17.87
C ARG A 206 -14.94 15.76 -19.12
N GLU A 207 -14.85 16.58 -20.17
CA GLU A 207 -15.44 16.33 -21.48
C GLU A 207 -14.70 15.22 -22.24
N VAL A 208 -13.47 14.87 -21.81
CA VAL A 208 -12.65 13.79 -22.38
C VAL A 208 -12.83 12.51 -21.58
N ILE A 209 -12.70 12.58 -20.25
CA ILE A 209 -12.92 11.45 -19.33
C ILE A 209 -13.77 11.88 -18.14
N ASP A 210 -14.64 10.98 -17.69
CA ASP A 210 -15.43 11.16 -16.47
C ASP A 210 -15.10 10.03 -15.50
N VAL A 211 -14.23 10.31 -14.51
CA VAL A 211 -13.90 9.35 -13.46
C VAL A 211 -15.13 9.15 -12.59
N LYS A 212 -15.70 7.94 -12.66
CA LYS A 212 -16.94 7.54 -11.98
C LYS A 212 -16.70 6.84 -10.65
N GLY A 213 -15.52 6.26 -10.45
CA GLY A 213 -15.21 5.49 -9.25
C GLY A 213 -13.74 5.11 -9.18
N VAL A 214 -13.26 4.92 -7.96
CA VAL A 214 -11.93 4.37 -7.66
C VAL A 214 -12.10 3.04 -6.94
N LEU A 215 -11.44 2.01 -7.43
CA LEU A 215 -11.36 0.70 -6.76
C LEU A 215 -9.95 0.54 -6.20
N VAL A 216 -9.85 0.04 -4.98
CA VAL A 216 -8.57 -0.13 -4.28
C VAL A 216 -8.30 -1.61 -4.10
N ASN A 217 -7.14 -2.10 -4.51
CA ASN A 217 -6.70 -3.46 -4.27
C ASN A 217 -6.09 -3.56 -2.86
N GLY A 218 -6.77 -4.25 -1.95
CA GLY A 218 -6.29 -4.42 -0.57
C GLY A 218 -5.08 -5.35 -0.45
N ASN A 219 -4.76 -6.11 -1.50
CA ASN A 219 -3.54 -6.92 -1.63
C ASN A 219 -2.42 -6.21 -2.41
N GLY A 220 -2.53 -4.89 -2.52
CA GLY A 220 -1.69 -3.97 -3.27
C GLY A 220 -0.45 -3.45 -2.53
N TRP A 221 0.13 -2.36 -3.05
CA TRP A 221 1.36 -1.74 -2.56
C TRP A 221 1.25 -1.17 -1.14
N ALA A 222 0.16 -0.46 -0.82
CA ALA A 222 -0.06 0.15 0.49
C ALA A 222 -1.20 -0.53 1.28
N ASN A 223 -1.24 -0.30 2.60
CA ASN A 223 -2.30 -0.83 3.44
C ASN A 223 -3.64 -0.14 3.21
N ILE A 224 -4.74 -0.80 3.58
CA ILE A 224 -6.11 -0.31 3.36
C ILE A 224 -6.42 1.04 4.03
N ALA A 225 -5.73 1.40 5.12
CA ALA A 225 -5.89 2.70 5.78
C ALA A 225 -5.45 3.88 4.88
N THR A 226 -4.61 3.62 3.87
CA THR A 226 -4.12 4.62 2.91
C THR A 226 -5.22 5.13 1.98
N ILE A 227 -6.43 4.54 2.01
CA ILE A 227 -7.63 5.09 1.37
C ILE A 227 -7.89 6.54 1.81
N ASP A 228 -7.48 6.94 3.02
CA ASP A 228 -7.53 8.34 3.46
C ASP A 228 -6.82 9.30 2.49
N VAL A 229 -5.69 8.89 1.92
CA VAL A 229 -4.94 9.68 0.93
C VAL A 229 -5.70 9.82 -0.39
N VAL A 230 -6.45 8.78 -0.78
CA VAL A 230 -7.35 8.83 -1.95
C VAL A 230 -8.43 9.88 -1.70
N TYR A 231 -9.04 9.88 -0.51
CA TYR A 231 -10.04 10.89 -0.14
C TYR A 231 -9.45 12.29 -0.07
N ASP A 232 -8.26 12.47 0.49
CA ASP A 232 -7.57 13.75 0.58
C ASP A 232 -7.26 14.33 -0.83
N ILE A 233 -6.89 13.49 -1.81
CA ILE A 233 -6.72 13.91 -3.21
C ILE A 233 -8.05 14.24 -3.89
N LEU A 234 -9.09 13.42 -3.69
CA LEU A 234 -10.42 13.71 -4.21
C LEU A 234 -10.96 15.04 -3.66
N HIS A 235 -10.76 15.28 -2.38
CA HIS A 235 -11.14 16.52 -1.70
C HIS A 235 -10.35 17.71 -2.22
N MET A 236 -9.01 17.57 -2.36
CA MET A 236 -8.15 18.57 -3.02
C MET A 236 -8.71 18.96 -4.38
N MET A 237 -9.10 17.97 -5.20
CA MET A 237 -9.59 18.16 -6.56
C MET A 237 -11.07 18.53 -6.66
N GLY A 238 -11.79 18.66 -5.54
CA GLY A 238 -13.20 19.01 -5.55
C GLY A 238 -14.13 17.90 -6.06
N ARG A 239 -13.74 16.65 -5.85
CA ARG A 239 -14.38 15.44 -6.39
C ARG A 239 -14.79 14.46 -5.30
N ASP A 240 -15.34 14.98 -4.21
CA ASP A 240 -15.92 14.16 -3.14
C ASP A 240 -17.16 13.37 -3.58
N ASP A 241 -17.65 13.60 -4.80
CA ASP A 241 -18.69 12.81 -5.45
C ASP A 241 -18.22 11.41 -5.88
N ILE A 242 -16.91 11.20 -6.07
CA ILE A 242 -16.38 9.94 -6.56
C ILE A 242 -16.39 8.88 -5.45
N PRO A 243 -17.12 7.76 -5.62
CA PRO A 243 -17.09 6.64 -4.68
C PRO A 243 -15.73 5.92 -4.74
N VAL A 244 -15.25 5.48 -3.58
CA VAL A 244 -14.02 4.68 -3.44
C VAL A 244 -14.41 3.33 -2.83
N GLY A 245 -14.02 2.23 -3.47
CA GLY A 245 -14.39 0.88 -3.07
C GLY A 245 -13.18 0.04 -2.70
N LEU A 246 -13.19 -0.61 -1.54
CA LEU A 246 -12.14 -1.50 -1.08
C LEU A 246 -12.34 -2.93 -1.62
N GLY A 247 -11.31 -3.42 -2.29
CA GLY A 247 -11.19 -4.79 -2.76
C GLY A 247 -10.78 -5.79 -1.68
N ASN A 248 -10.61 -7.04 -2.09
CA ASN A 248 -10.08 -8.07 -1.21
C ASN A 248 -8.64 -7.72 -0.77
N THR A 249 -8.32 -8.05 0.49
CA THR A 249 -6.95 -7.94 1.04
C THR A 249 -6.07 -9.15 0.70
N THR A 250 -6.63 -10.14 0.01
CA THR A 250 -5.95 -11.37 -0.38
C THR A 250 -6.13 -11.64 -1.87
N ALA A 251 -5.14 -12.32 -2.44
CA ALA A 251 -5.22 -12.82 -3.81
C ALA A 251 -6.35 -13.85 -3.98
N LEU A 252 -6.89 -13.91 -5.19
CA LEU A 252 -7.99 -14.77 -5.60
C LEU A 252 -7.69 -16.25 -5.27
N GLY A 253 -8.68 -16.94 -4.71
CA GLY A 253 -8.59 -18.36 -4.37
C GLY A 253 -7.79 -18.69 -3.11
N ASN A 254 -7.30 -17.69 -2.36
CA ASN A 254 -6.63 -17.90 -1.09
C ASN A 254 -7.60 -17.68 0.11
N PRO A 255 -8.03 -18.75 0.81
CA PRO A 255 -9.01 -18.66 1.89
C PRO A 255 -8.41 -18.20 3.24
N THR A 256 -7.12 -17.90 3.29
CA THR A 256 -6.41 -17.63 4.55
C THR A 256 -6.21 -16.12 4.74
N LEU A 257 -6.32 -15.63 5.98
CA LEU A 257 -5.94 -14.27 6.46
C LEU A 257 -4.47 -13.87 6.19
N GLY A 258 -3.75 -14.60 5.35
CA GLY A 258 -2.36 -14.37 5.00
C GLY A 258 -2.22 -13.83 3.58
N CYS A 259 -1.51 -12.71 3.44
CA CYS A 259 -1.11 -12.14 2.17
C CYS A 259 -0.07 -13.04 1.49
N ASN A 260 -0.50 -14.08 0.79
CA ASN A 260 0.41 -15.09 0.23
C ASN A 260 1.51 -14.53 -0.68
N ASN A 261 1.37 -13.31 -1.20
CA ASN A 261 2.36 -12.65 -2.06
C ASN A 261 2.73 -11.21 -1.65
N ALA A 262 1.98 -10.52 -0.77
CA ALA A 262 2.29 -9.13 -0.41
C ALA A 262 3.62 -8.99 0.35
N TYR A 263 4.14 -10.08 0.91
CA TYR A 263 5.50 -10.15 1.46
C TYR A 263 6.59 -9.79 0.43
N ALA A 264 6.27 -9.85 -0.87
CA ALA A 264 7.17 -9.51 -1.95
C ALA A 264 7.28 -7.98 -2.17
N ILE A 265 6.35 -7.18 -1.66
CA ILE A 265 6.49 -5.73 -1.76
C ILE A 265 7.68 -5.31 -0.88
N PRO A 266 8.70 -4.64 -1.42
CA PRO A 266 9.82 -4.19 -0.61
C PRO A 266 9.41 -3.14 0.39
N LEU A 267 10.15 -3.13 1.49
CA LEU A 267 10.05 -2.12 2.51
C LEU A 267 11.32 -1.27 2.51
N GLY A 268 11.12 0.05 2.54
CA GLY A 268 12.15 1.01 2.87
C GLY A 268 12.51 0.96 4.36
N SER A 269 13.37 1.88 4.79
CA SER A 269 13.71 2.05 6.21
C SER A 269 12.50 2.40 7.08
N GLY A 270 11.45 3.01 6.52
CA GLY A 270 10.21 3.33 7.22
C GLY A 270 9.17 2.20 7.26
N GLY A 271 9.47 1.03 6.68
CA GLY A 271 8.49 -0.06 6.61
C GLY A 271 7.26 0.32 5.79
N PHE A 272 6.08 -0.13 6.21
CA PHE A 272 4.81 0.24 5.58
C PHE A 272 4.42 1.71 5.77
N ILE A 273 5.02 2.43 6.75
CA ILE A 273 4.74 3.85 6.93
C ILE A 273 5.15 4.64 5.69
N ASP A 274 6.20 4.21 4.99
CA ASP A 274 6.64 4.84 3.74
C ASP A 274 5.52 4.80 2.69
N SER A 275 4.97 3.62 2.37
CA SER A 275 3.86 3.51 1.42
C SER A 275 2.60 4.19 1.94
N ASP A 276 2.27 3.99 3.22
CA ASP A 276 0.99 4.38 3.79
C ASP A 276 0.83 5.90 3.93
N THR A 277 1.94 6.64 3.94
CA THR A 277 1.97 8.10 4.12
C THR A 277 2.53 8.84 2.91
N LEU A 278 2.67 8.17 1.76
CA LEU A 278 3.37 8.72 0.59
C LEU A 278 4.77 9.25 0.95
N TYR A 279 5.53 8.43 1.66
CA TYR A 279 6.88 8.73 2.16
C TYR A 279 6.90 10.00 3.02
N GLY A 280 5.82 10.23 3.78
CA GLY A 280 5.61 11.40 4.64
C GLY A 280 5.03 12.62 3.94
N LEU A 281 4.66 12.55 2.65
CA LEU A 281 4.07 13.67 1.91
C LEU A 281 2.55 13.74 1.99
N ALA A 282 1.86 12.69 2.46
CA ALA A 282 0.40 12.73 2.66
C ALA A 282 -0.03 13.91 3.55
N ARG A 283 0.81 14.31 4.52
CA ARG A 283 0.57 15.48 5.40
C ARG A 283 0.45 16.83 4.68
N LEU A 284 0.85 16.92 3.41
CA LEU A 284 0.74 18.13 2.61
C LEU A 284 -0.64 18.26 1.97
N LEU A 285 -1.36 17.16 1.78
CA LEU A 285 -2.70 17.15 1.19
C LEU A 285 -3.71 17.74 2.18
N PRO A 286 -4.80 18.37 1.69
CA PRO A 286 -5.88 18.75 2.57
C PRO A 286 -6.55 17.50 3.18
N ILE A 287 -7.08 17.66 4.39
CA ILE A 287 -7.79 16.62 5.12
C ILE A 287 -9.25 16.57 4.64
N SER A 288 -9.62 15.46 4.02
CA SER A 288 -11.00 15.16 3.66
C SER A 288 -11.85 14.86 4.93
N PRO A 289 -13.13 15.29 4.97
CA PRO A 289 -14.09 14.78 5.96
C PRO A 289 -14.39 13.29 5.80
N ARG A 290 -14.26 12.75 4.58
CA ARG A 290 -14.36 11.30 4.33
C ARG A 290 -13.12 10.60 4.87
N ARG A 291 -13.32 9.54 5.65
CA ARG A 291 -12.27 8.70 6.22
C ARG A 291 -12.53 7.23 5.99
N TYR A 292 -11.45 6.46 5.84
CA TYR A 292 -11.50 5.02 5.86
C TYR A 292 -12.13 4.56 7.17
N THR A 293 -13.16 3.71 7.05
CA THR A 293 -13.85 3.14 8.20
C THR A 293 -13.79 1.62 8.08
N PRO A 294 -13.10 0.92 9.02
CA PRO A 294 -12.98 -0.53 8.96
C PRO A 294 -14.34 -1.21 9.17
N GLU A 295 -14.42 -2.49 8.82
CA GLU A 295 -15.60 -3.28 9.13
C GLU A 295 -15.83 -3.32 10.65
N SER A 296 -17.05 -3.00 11.06
CA SER A 296 -17.51 -3.07 12.45
C SER A 296 -18.80 -3.86 12.49
N SER A 297 -18.91 -4.78 13.46
CA SER A 297 -20.17 -5.48 13.76
C SER A 297 -21.26 -4.53 14.25
N ASP A 298 -20.84 -3.41 14.85
CA ASP A 298 -21.72 -2.51 15.57
C ASP A 298 -22.26 -1.39 14.67
N ASP A 299 -21.59 -1.14 13.54
CA ASP A 299 -22.00 -0.13 12.55
C ASP A 299 -21.68 -0.55 11.11
N PRO A 300 -22.45 -1.52 10.56
CA PRO A 300 -22.21 -2.04 9.22
C PRO A 300 -22.59 -1.06 8.10
N GLU A 301 -23.35 0.01 8.39
CA GLU A 301 -23.77 0.98 7.38
C GLU A 301 -22.68 2.02 7.06
N HIS A 302 -21.78 2.30 8.01
CA HIS A 302 -20.70 3.28 7.83
C HIS A 302 -19.35 2.65 7.45
N ARG A 303 -19.29 1.34 7.18
CA ARG A 303 -18.06 0.69 6.72
C ARG A 303 -17.60 1.22 5.37
N GLN A 304 -16.32 1.05 5.06
CA GLN A 304 -15.80 1.27 3.72
C GLN A 304 -16.60 0.45 2.68
N PRO A 305 -17.17 1.10 1.64
CA PRO A 305 -17.82 0.38 0.54
C PRO A 305 -16.85 -0.60 -0.12
N SER A 306 -17.35 -1.76 -0.54
CA SER A 306 -16.54 -2.72 -1.28
C SER A 306 -16.34 -2.26 -2.74
N ALA A 307 -15.26 -2.74 -3.37
CA ALA A 307 -15.00 -2.49 -4.79
C ALA A 307 -16.17 -2.98 -5.67
N PHE A 308 -16.82 -4.09 -5.31
CA PHE A 308 -17.97 -4.62 -6.03
C PHE A 308 -19.24 -3.75 -5.85
N GLU A 309 -19.48 -3.20 -4.67
CA GLU A 309 -20.59 -2.26 -4.45
C GLU A 309 -20.41 -0.96 -5.25
N VAL A 310 -19.18 -0.43 -5.31
CA VAL A 310 -18.87 0.74 -6.13
C VAL A 310 -19.03 0.44 -7.61
N TRP A 311 -18.54 -0.72 -8.09
CA TRP A 311 -18.78 -1.20 -9.45
C TRP A 311 -20.27 -1.23 -9.79
N GLN A 312 -21.10 -1.84 -8.95
CA GLN A 312 -22.55 -1.92 -9.15
C GLN A 312 -23.21 -0.54 -9.14
N CYS A 313 -22.77 0.35 -8.24
CA CYS A 313 -23.28 1.72 -8.14
C CYS A 313 -23.00 2.50 -9.43
N VAL A 314 -21.75 2.48 -9.92
CA VAL A 314 -21.36 3.12 -11.18
C VAL A 314 -22.15 2.54 -12.35
N ARG A 315 -22.24 1.21 -12.45
CA ARG A 315 -22.98 0.54 -13.53
C ARG A 315 -24.45 0.93 -13.58
N LYS A 316 -25.11 1.08 -12.43
CA LYS A 316 -26.52 1.49 -12.32
C LYS A 316 -26.75 2.96 -12.73
N GLN A 317 -25.71 3.79 -12.68
CA GLN A 317 -25.76 5.21 -13.03
C GLN A 317 -25.34 5.51 -14.48
N LEU A 318 -25.02 4.49 -15.27
CA LEU A 318 -24.70 4.66 -16.68
C LEU A 318 -25.95 5.03 -17.48
N ASP A 319 -25.79 5.96 -18.42
CA ASP A 319 -26.83 6.26 -19.38
C ASP A 319 -26.97 5.10 -20.40
N PRO A 320 -28.15 4.92 -21.03
CA PRO A 320 -28.35 3.86 -22.01
C PRO A 320 -27.33 3.92 -23.16
N GLY A 321 -26.55 2.85 -23.32
CA GLY A 321 -25.52 2.74 -24.36
C GLY A 321 -24.11 3.11 -23.90
N ASP A 322 -23.96 3.74 -22.74
CA ASP A 322 -22.65 4.03 -22.16
C ASP A 322 -21.88 2.75 -21.82
N LYS A 323 -20.57 2.84 -21.94
CA LYS A 323 -19.63 1.77 -21.60
C LYS A 323 -18.57 2.30 -20.66
N ILE A 324 -18.07 1.43 -19.79
CA ILE A 324 -17.02 1.75 -18.83
C ILE A 324 -15.65 1.39 -19.43
N THR A 325 -14.71 2.33 -19.36
CA THR A 325 -13.29 2.04 -19.55
C THR A 325 -12.64 1.85 -18.18
N LEU A 326 -11.85 0.79 -18.00
CA LEU A 326 -11.09 0.56 -16.78
C LEU A 326 -9.59 0.81 -17.00
N LEU A 327 -8.95 1.48 -16.04
CA LEU A 327 -7.50 1.50 -15.89
C LEU A 327 -7.17 0.72 -14.62
N THR A 328 -6.41 -0.36 -14.75
CA THR A 328 -5.96 -1.18 -13.61
C THR A 328 -4.46 -1.00 -13.44
N SER A 329 -4.03 -0.41 -12.33
CA SER A 329 -2.63 -0.14 -12.00
C SER A 329 -2.12 -0.92 -10.78
N GLY A 330 -2.94 -1.87 -10.30
CA GLY A 330 -2.62 -2.82 -9.26
C GLY A 330 -2.77 -4.29 -9.68
N PRO A 331 -2.73 -5.21 -8.71
CA PRO A 331 -3.16 -6.59 -8.91
C PRO A 331 -4.56 -6.66 -9.51
N LEU A 332 -4.82 -7.65 -10.35
CA LEU A 332 -6.09 -7.74 -11.10
C LEU A 332 -7.26 -8.32 -10.28
N THR A 333 -7.12 -8.38 -8.96
CA THR A 333 -8.03 -9.04 -8.00
C THR A 333 -9.44 -8.51 -8.12
N ASN A 334 -9.61 -7.18 -8.10
CA ASN A 334 -10.90 -6.51 -8.19
C ASN A 334 -11.61 -6.82 -9.50
N LEU A 335 -10.91 -6.66 -10.63
CA LEU A 335 -11.48 -6.92 -11.95
C LEU A 335 -11.81 -8.40 -12.16
N ALA A 336 -10.99 -9.32 -11.65
CA ALA A 336 -11.29 -10.74 -11.68
C ALA A 336 -12.57 -11.05 -10.87
N ASN A 337 -12.68 -10.52 -9.64
CA ASN A 337 -13.86 -10.68 -8.81
C ASN A 337 -15.13 -10.12 -9.46
N ILE A 338 -15.04 -8.93 -10.08
CA ILE A 338 -16.14 -8.33 -10.85
C ILE A 338 -16.54 -9.26 -11.99
N SER A 339 -15.58 -9.73 -12.79
CA SER A 339 -15.83 -10.60 -13.94
C SER A 339 -16.44 -11.94 -13.56
N LEU A 340 -16.09 -12.48 -12.39
CA LEU A 340 -16.62 -13.73 -11.86
C LEU A 340 -18.01 -13.57 -11.24
N SER A 341 -18.29 -12.42 -10.62
CA SER A 341 -19.52 -12.18 -9.85
C SER A 341 -20.63 -11.54 -10.69
N ASP A 342 -20.28 -10.73 -11.69
CA ASP A 342 -21.20 -10.03 -12.57
C ASP A 342 -21.08 -10.55 -14.01
N ARG A 343 -21.99 -11.44 -14.40
CA ARG A 343 -21.99 -12.10 -15.72
C ARG A 343 -22.16 -11.12 -16.89
N ASP A 344 -22.77 -9.96 -16.65
CA ASP A 344 -22.99 -8.95 -17.68
C ASP A 344 -21.87 -7.91 -17.72
N ALA A 345 -20.86 -8.00 -16.83
CA ALA A 345 -19.76 -7.02 -16.76
C ALA A 345 -19.06 -6.85 -18.11
N SER A 346 -18.76 -7.96 -18.80
CA SER A 346 -18.12 -7.92 -20.13
C SER A 346 -18.93 -7.14 -21.17
N SER A 347 -20.27 -7.07 -21.03
CA SER A 347 -21.12 -6.35 -21.95
C SER A 347 -21.10 -4.84 -21.73
N VAL A 348 -20.72 -4.35 -20.54
CA VAL A 348 -20.65 -2.92 -20.22
C VAL A 348 -19.22 -2.37 -20.25
N ILE A 349 -18.22 -3.24 -20.20
CA ILE A 349 -16.80 -2.84 -20.31
C ILE A 349 -16.43 -2.60 -21.77
N GLU A 350 -16.01 -1.38 -22.12
CA GLU A 350 -15.52 -1.04 -23.47
C GLU A 350 -14.10 -1.58 -23.68
N ARG A 351 -13.24 -1.31 -22.71
CA ARG A 351 -11.80 -1.55 -22.77
C ARG A 351 -11.20 -1.55 -21.38
N VAL A 352 -10.16 -2.36 -21.20
CA VAL A 352 -9.35 -2.43 -19.98
C VAL A 352 -7.91 -2.10 -20.32
N TYR A 353 -7.35 -1.10 -19.65
CA TYR A 353 -5.93 -0.76 -19.69
C TYR A 353 -5.26 -1.38 -18.47
N VAL A 354 -4.35 -2.34 -18.71
CA VAL A 354 -3.64 -3.05 -17.64
C VAL A 354 -2.22 -2.56 -17.56
N VAL A 355 -1.85 -1.89 -16.47
CA VAL A 355 -0.48 -1.51 -16.16
C VAL A 355 0.18 -2.65 -15.39
N GLY A 356 1.11 -3.32 -16.05
CA GLY A 356 1.82 -4.44 -15.47
C GLY A 356 2.14 -5.51 -16.50
N GLY A 357 2.72 -6.60 -16.02
CA GLY A 357 3.13 -7.72 -16.83
C GLY A 357 4.45 -7.53 -17.58
N LEU A 358 5.14 -8.65 -17.79
CA LEU A 358 6.30 -8.76 -18.66
C LEU A 358 6.07 -9.92 -19.63
N ILE A 359 5.84 -9.61 -20.91
CA ILE A 359 5.66 -10.65 -21.93
C ILE A 359 7.03 -11.25 -22.24
N ARG A 360 7.24 -12.49 -21.81
CA ARG A 360 8.50 -13.20 -22.05
C ARG A 360 8.65 -13.52 -23.54
N HIS A 361 9.65 -12.92 -24.18
CA HIS A 361 10.16 -13.28 -25.51
C HIS A 361 11.60 -13.83 -25.36
N GLU A 362 12.24 -14.23 -26.47
CA GLU A 362 13.64 -14.71 -26.56
C GLU A 362 14.71 -13.71 -26.05
N GLY A 363 14.32 -12.60 -25.43
CA GLY A 363 15.22 -11.60 -24.85
C GLY A 363 15.63 -11.92 -23.40
N HIS A 364 16.55 -11.11 -22.87
CA HIS A 364 17.11 -11.24 -21.52
C HIS A 364 16.42 -10.36 -20.47
N GLU A 365 15.25 -9.80 -20.78
CA GLU A 365 14.54 -8.90 -19.89
C GLU A 365 14.06 -9.62 -18.63
N LYS A 366 14.35 -9.01 -17.47
CA LYS A 366 13.94 -9.51 -16.17
C LYS A 366 12.69 -8.79 -15.70
N GLY A 367 11.90 -9.49 -14.90
CA GLY A 367 10.79 -8.95 -14.13
C GLY A 367 11.24 -7.90 -13.11
N ASN A 368 10.29 -7.35 -12.35
CA ASN A 368 10.56 -6.42 -11.27
C ASN A 368 10.29 -7.01 -9.87
N VAL A 369 9.94 -8.29 -9.72
CA VAL A 369 9.79 -8.95 -8.40
C VAL A 369 11.15 -9.23 -7.74
N PHE A 370 11.87 -8.19 -7.32
CA PHE A 370 13.27 -8.30 -6.85
C PHE A 370 13.43 -8.90 -5.45
N THR A 371 12.37 -8.92 -4.63
CA THR A 371 12.35 -9.51 -3.29
C THR A 371 12.19 -11.03 -3.29
N VAL A 372 11.83 -11.63 -4.43
CA VAL A 372 11.69 -13.08 -4.63
C VAL A 372 12.70 -13.52 -5.70
N PRO A 373 13.99 -13.75 -5.36
CA PRO A 373 15.06 -13.97 -6.35
C PRO A 373 14.84 -15.17 -7.29
N THR A 374 14.00 -16.12 -6.89
CA THR A 374 13.63 -17.28 -7.70
C THR A 374 12.64 -16.93 -8.81
N ASN A 375 11.88 -15.83 -8.69
CA ASN A 375 10.98 -15.34 -9.72
C ASN A 375 11.64 -14.22 -10.53
N ARG A 376 12.21 -14.59 -11.68
CA ARG A 376 13.02 -13.67 -12.48
C ARG A 376 12.24 -12.93 -13.57
N TYR A 377 11.01 -13.33 -13.85
CA TYR A 377 10.31 -12.93 -15.08
C TYR A 377 8.88 -12.43 -14.84
N ALA A 378 8.36 -12.50 -13.62
CA ALA A 378 7.07 -11.89 -13.31
C ALA A 378 7.22 -10.39 -13.05
N GLU A 379 6.13 -9.68 -13.29
CA GLU A 379 5.96 -8.30 -12.86
C GLU A 379 5.09 -8.28 -11.58
N PHE A 380 5.29 -7.33 -10.66
CA PHE A 380 4.65 -7.27 -9.35
C PHE A 380 3.13 -7.40 -9.39
N ASN A 381 2.41 -6.62 -10.19
CA ASN A 381 0.94 -6.69 -10.23
C ASN A 381 0.46 -8.09 -10.63
N MET A 382 1.15 -8.72 -11.57
CA MET A 382 0.85 -10.11 -11.97
C MET A 382 1.27 -11.14 -10.91
N PHE A 383 2.35 -10.89 -10.17
CA PHE A 383 2.85 -11.78 -9.13
C PHE A 383 2.02 -11.73 -7.85
N LEU A 384 1.49 -10.55 -7.52
CA LEU A 384 0.68 -10.34 -6.32
C LEU A 384 -0.63 -11.14 -6.39
N ASP A 385 -1.26 -11.21 -7.57
CA ASP A 385 -2.38 -12.11 -7.83
C ASP A 385 -2.31 -12.79 -9.21
N PRO A 386 -1.55 -13.90 -9.32
CA PRO A 386 -1.37 -14.63 -10.58
C PRO A 386 -2.68 -15.23 -11.11
N LEU A 387 -3.58 -15.65 -10.22
CA LEU A 387 -4.83 -16.29 -10.62
C LEU A 387 -5.82 -15.24 -11.16
N ALA A 388 -5.90 -14.07 -10.52
CA ALA A 388 -6.67 -12.96 -11.06
C ALA A 388 -6.08 -12.46 -12.39
N ALA A 389 -4.75 -12.34 -12.48
CA ALA A 389 -4.08 -11.98 -13.73
C ALA A 389 -4.39 -12.96 -14.85
N LYS A 390 -4.34 -14.27 -14.58
CA LYS A 390 -4.75 -15.31 -15.54
C LYS A 390 -6.21 -15.16 -15.94
N THR A 391 -7.10 -14.98 -14.97
CA THR A 391 -8.54 -14.85 -15.19
C THR A 391 -8.88 -13.67 -16.10
N VAL A 392 -8.24 -12.52 -15.88
CA VAL A 392 -8.50 -11.29 -16.66
C VAL A 392 -7.80 -11.34 -18.02
N LEU A 393 -6.48 -11.59 -18.06
CA LEU A 393 -5.70 -11.50 -19.30
C LEU A 393 -6.02 -12.59 -20.32
N GLU A 394 -6.57 -13.73 -19.88
CA GLU A 394 -7.05 -14.79 -20.77
C GLU A 394 -8.56 -14.67 -21.09
N SER A 395 -9.25 -13.64 -20.58
CA SER A 395 -10.67 -13.37 -20.85
C SER A 395 -10.92 -12.81 -22.26
N ASN A 396 -12.21 -12.66 -22.61
CA ASN A 396 -12.64 -12.05 -23.87
C ASN A 396 -12.75 -10.51 -23.80
N LEU A 397 -12.27 -9.89 -22.72
CA LEU A 397 -12.26 -8.43 -22.59
C LEU A 397 -11.32 -7.80 -23.63
N ASN A 398 -11.65 -6.59 -24.06
CA ASN A 398 -10.78 -5.79 -24.93
C ASN A 398 -9.64 -5.18 -24.10
N ILE A 399 -8.51 -5.86 -24.04
CA ILE A 399 -7.39 -5.50 -23.16
C ILE A 399 -6.28 -4.82 -23.94
N THR A 400 -5.85 -3.67 -23.42
CA THR A 400 -4.59 -3.02 -23.76
C THR A 400 -3.62 -3.19 -22.60
N LEU A 401 -2.50 -3.87 -22.83
CA LEU A 401 -1.44 -4.07 -21.84
C LEU A 401 -0.41 -2.96 -21.97
N ILE A 402 -0.03 -2.35 -20.85
CA ILE A 402 1.08 -1.42 -20.69
C ILE A 402 2.19 -2.19 -19.96
N PRO A 403 2.99 -3.00 -20.69
CA PRO A 403 3.94 -3.90 -20.08
C PRO A 403 5.11 -3.16 -19.43
N LEU A 404 5.79 -3.85 -18.51
CA LEU A 404 6.99 -3.37 -17.82
C LEU A 404 8.08 -2.83 -18.76
N THR A 405 8.17 -3.37 -19.97
CA THR A 405 9.11 -2.90 -21.00
C THR A 405 8.80 -1.49 -21.48
N ALA A 406 7.52 -1.15 -21.64
CA ALA A 406 7.07 0.20 -21.98
C ALA A 406 7.22 1.14 -20.79
N GLN A 407 6.85 0.69 -19.58
CA GLN A 407 6.99 1.45 -18.34
C GLN A 407 8.43 1.90 -18.08
N ARG A 408 9.40 0.99 -18.27
CA ARG A 408 10.85 1.29 -18.11
C ARG A 408 11.37 2.39 -19.03
N LYS A 409 10.76 2.61 -20.20
CA LYS A 409 11.18 3.68 -21.13
C LYS A 409 10.94 5.07 -20.56
N VAL A 410 10.07 5.22 -19.56
CA VAL A 410 9.74 6.51 -18.94
C VAL A 410 10.10 6.60 -17.45
N ALA A 411 10.82 5.61 -16.92
CA ALA A 411 11.29 5.58 -15.53
C ALA A 411 12.52 6.48 -15.30
N SER A 412 12.42 7.78 -15.61
CA SER A 412 13.47 8.79 -15.40
C SER A 412 12.98 9.94 -14.54
N PHE A 413 13.43 9.99 -13.27
CA PHE A 413 13.18 11.13 -12.39
C PHE A 413 13.74 12.44 -12.96
N GLY A 414 14.89 12.38 -13.64
CA GLY A 414 15.51 13.56 -14.25
C GLY A 414 14.59 14.22 -15.29
N SER A 415 14.11 13.42 -16.24
CA SER A 415 13.30 13.88 -17.36
C SER A 415 11.94 14.42 -16.91
N VAL A 416 11.25 13.73 -15.99
CA VAL A 416 9.95 14.20 -15.48
C VAL A 416 10.10 15.49 -14.66
N LEU A 417 11.13 15.60 -13.81
CA LEU A 417 11.36 16.79 -13.00
C LEU A 417 11.78 17.98 -13.85
N GLU A 418 12.54 17.75 -14.92
CA GLU A 418 12.89 18.79 -15.89
C GLU A 418 11.64 19.31 -16.61
N ALA A 419 10.79 18.41 -17.12
CA ALA A 419 9.54 18.80 -17.78
C ALA A 419 8.61 19.58 -16.82
N LEU A 420 8.45 19.13 -15.57
CA LEU A 420 7.65 19.85 -14.56
C LEU A 420 8.18 21.27 -14.30
N LYS A 421 9.50 21.45 -14.22
CA LYS A 421 10.14 22.77 -14.03
C LYS A 421 9.88 23.76 -15.16
N GLN A 422 9.62 23.27 -16.38
CA GLN A 422 9.37 24.11 -17.55
C GLN A 422 7.90 24.60 -17.63
N THR A 423 7.03 24.11 -16.76
CA THR A 423 5.60 24.44 -16.76
C THR A 423 5.21 25.37 -15.62
N GLN A 424 4.04 26.01 -15.72
CA GLN A 424 3.49 26.78 -14.60
C GLN A 424 3.19 25.87 -13.41
N GLN A 425 3.35 26.39 -12.19
CA GLN A 425 3.00 25.63 -11.00
C GLN A 425 1.52 25.76 -10.64
N THR A 426 0.89 24.61 -10.51
CA THR A 426 -0.38 24.34 -9.82
C THR A 426 -0.09 23.55 -8.53
N PRO A 427 -1.03 23.48 -7.56
CA PRO A 427 -0.88 22.65 -6.38
C PRO A 427 -0.51 21.19 -6.69
N GLU A 428 -1.13 20.62 -7.73
CA GLU A 428 -0.94 19.24 -8.15
C GLU A 428 0.44 19.01 -8.77
N SER A 429 0.88 19.91 -9.66
CA SER A 429 2.22 19.85 -10.24
C SER A 429 3.32 20.00 -9.18
N LYS A 430 3.07 20.83 -8.16
CA LYS A 430 3.99 21.04 -7.04
C LYS A 430 4.06 19.79 -6.16
N PHE A 431 2.91 19.20 -5.82
CA PHE A 431 2.85 17.94 -5.08
C PHE A 431 3.59 16.82 -5.83
N ALA A 432 3.33 16.67 -7.13
CA ALA A 432 4.03 15.68 -7.97
C ALA A 432 5.55 15.93 -8.02
N GLN A 433 5.97 17.20 -8.13
CA GLN A 433 7.38 17.57 -8.11
C GLN A 433 8.04 17.24 -6.77
N GLU A 434 7.38 17.51 -5.64
CA GLU A 434 7.89 17.20 -4.30
C GLU A 434 8.01 15.68 -4.09
N LEU A 435 6.99 14.91 -4.49
CA LEU A 435 7.01 13.45 -4.43
C LEU A 435 8.13 12.85 -5.27
N PHE A 436 8.24 13.22 -6.54
CA PHE A 436 9.29 12.69 -7.39
C PHE A 436 10.70 13.15 -6.98
N SER A 437 10.84 14.35 -6.40
CA SER A 437 12.12 14.81 -5.87
C SER A 437 12.53 14.00 -4.64
N LEU A 438 11.60 13.73 -3.72
CA LEU A 438 11.83 12.91 -2.54
C LEU A 438 12.22 11.48 -2.93
N LEU A 439 11.46 10.84 -3.82
CA LEU A 439 11.75 9.47 -4.27
C LEU A 439 13.11 9.38 -4.97
N LYS A 440 13.47 10.38 -5.80
CA LYS A 440 14.80 10.47 -6.41
C LYS A 440 15.91 10.58 -5.35
N GLU A 441 15.71 11.40 -4.33
CA GLU A 441 16.67 11.56 -3.23
C GLU A 441 16.87 10.24 -2.49
N LEU A 442 15.77 9.56 -2.12
CA LEU A 442 15.79 8.25 -1.47
C LEU A 442 16.52 7.20 -2.33
N GLN A 443 16.19 7.12 -3.62
CA GLN A 443 16.84 6.20 -4.56
C GLN A 443 18.36 6.43 -4.63
N SER A 444 18.79 7.69 -4.59
CA SER A 444 20.21 8.05 -4.71
C SER A 444 21.04 7.80 -3.45
N ARG A 445 20.41 7.84 -2.26
CA ARG A 445 21.11 7.75 -0.98
C ARG A 445 21.09 6.36 -0.36
N GLU A 446 20.00 5.63 -0.57
CA GLU A 446 19.70 4.45 0.23
C GLU A 446 19.36 3.25 -0.66
N LYS A 447 20.09 2.14 -0.45
CA LYS A 447 19.96 0.92 -1.28
C LYS A 447 18.57 0.30 -1.21
N LEU A 448 17.87 0.46 -0.08
CA LEU A 448 16.52 -0.09 0.11
C LEU A 448 15.51 0.53 -0.86
N TYR A 449 15.75 1.75 -1.34
CA TYR A 449 14.84 2.51 -2.22
C TYR A 449 15.26 2.47 -3.70
N HIS A 450 16.17 1.59 -4.11
CA HIS A 450 16.62 1.51 -5.51
C HIS A 450 15.49 1.31 -6.53
N HIS A 451 14.37 0.74 -6.11
CA HIS A 451 13.23 0.33 -6.93
C HIS A 451 12.15 1.40 -7.13
N VAL A 452 12.25 2.56 -6.46
CA VAL A 452 11.16 3.55 -6.43
C VAL A 452 10.92 4.26 -7.77
N ASP A 453 11.78 4.04 -8.77
CA ASP A 453 11.59 4.49 -10.14
C ASP A 453 10.45 3.76 -10.87
N ILE A 454 10.02 2.58 -10.40
CA ILE A 454 8.88 1.85 -10.99
C ILE A 454 7.60 2.69 -11.00
N PHE A 455 7.40 3.53 -9.97
CA PHE A 455 6.23 4.39 -9.83
C PHE A 455 6.09 5.42 -10.95
N LEU A 456 7.20 5.81 -11.60
CA LEU A 456 7.16 6.68 -12.79
C LEU A 456 6.58 5.97 -14.01
N GLY A 457 6.86 4.67 -14.11
CA GLY A 457 6.37 3.80 -15.19
C GLY A 457 4.88 3.56 -15.10
N GLU A 458 4.32 3.50 -13.89
CA GLU A 458 2.90 3.28 -13.64
C GLU A 458 2.04 4.43 -14.20
N VAL A 459 2.51 5.67 -14.08
CA VAL A 459 1.84 6.88 -14.61
C VAL A 459 1.61 6.81 -16.12
N LEU A 460 2.41 6.03 -16.85
CA LEU A 460 2.24 5.80 -18.28
C LEU A 460 0.84 5.28 -18.61
N GLY A 461 0.26 4.43 -17.76
CA GLY A 461 -1.07 3.86 -17.98
C GLY A 461 -2.15 4.94 -18.13
N ALA A 462 -2.18 5.90 -17.21
CA ALA A 462 -3.13 7.00 -17.23
C ALA A 462 -2.88 7.93 -18.44
N VAL A 463 -1.63 8.32 -18.70
CA VAL A 463 -1.30 9.20 -19.83
C VAL A 463 -1.63 8.54 -21.17
N TYR A 464 -1.31 7.25 -21.31
CA TYR A 464 -1.59 6.49 -22.52
C TYR A 464 -3.09 6.27 -22.74
N MET A 465 -3.86 6.00 -21.69
CA MET A 465 -5.31 5.85 -21.82
C MET A 465 -5.98 7.13 -22.33
N VAL A 466 -5.57 8.29 -21.83
CA VAL A 466 -6.18 9.57 -22.19
C VAL A 466 -5.68 10.10 -23.54
N GLN A 467 -4.38 9.96 -23.83
CA GLN A 467 -3.72 10.62 -24.97
C GLN A 467 -2.80 9.70 -25.79
N GLY A 468 -3.01 8.38 -25.77
CA GLY A 468 -2.11 7.41 -26.39
C GLY A 468 -1.88 7.61 -27.90
N SER A 469 -2.85 8.15 -28.63
CA SER A 469 -2.71 8.51 -30.06
C SER A 469 -1.65 9.60 -30.29
N ASP A 470 -1.51 10.51 -29.32
CA ASP A 470 -0.63 11.67 -29.42
C ASP A 470 0.82 11.32 -29.07
N LEU A 471 1.06 10.16 -28.45
CA LEU A 471 2.38 9.69 -28.06
C LEU A 471 3.16 9.00 -29.20
N LYS A 472 2.66 9.04 -30.44
CA LYS A 472 3.20 8.29 -31.59
C LYS A 472 3.43 6.81 -31.25
N SER A 473 2.44 6.22 -30.61
CA SER A 473 2.58 4.89 -30.03
C SER A 473 2.43 3.77 -31.06
N THR A 474 3.15 2.68 -30.82
CA THR A 474 3.00 1.41 -31.52
C THR A 474 2.44 0.37 -30.57
N VAL A 475 1.39 -0.33 -31.01
CA VAL A 475 0.72 -1.38 -30.23
C VAL A 475 0.74 -2.67 -31.03
N MET A 476 1.16 -3.76 -30.39
CA MET A 476 1.26 -5.07 -31.03
C MET A 476 0.25 -6.05 -30.44
N PRO A 477 -0.59 -6.71 -31.27
CA PRO A 477 -1.44 -7.80 -30.79
C PRO A 477 -0.56 -9.00 -30.41
N LYS A 478 -0.82 -9.57 -29.23
CA LYS A 478 -0.09 -10.73 -28.69
C LYS A 478 -1.09 -11.77 -28.15
N ARG A 479 -0.83 -13.04 -28.47
CA ARG A 479 -1.51 -14.18 -27.83
C ARG A 479 -0.69 -14.57 -26.61
N ILE A 480 -1.24 -14.33 -25.43
CA ILE A 480 -0.54 -14.54 -24.16
C ILE A 480 -1.25 -15.58 -23.30
N SER A 481 -0.52 -16.13 -22.35
CA SER A 481 -1.03 -16.91 -21.23
C SER A 481 -0.27 -16.53 -19.97
N VAL A 482 -0.96 -16.58 -18.83
CA VAL A 482 -0.38 -16.30 -17.52
C VAL A 482 -0.14 -17.61 -16.79
N VAL A 483 1.07 -17.76 -16.25
CA VAL A 483 1.43 -18.86 -15.36
C VAL A 483 0.93 -18.56 -13.95
N ALA A 484 0.09 -19.43 -13.40
CA ALA A 484 -0.50 -19.28 -12.08
C ALA A 484 -0.73 -20.65 -11.42
N ASN A 485 -0.73 -20.69 -10.09
CA ASN A 485 -0.92 -21.89 -9.27
C ASN A 485 0.11 -23.00 -9.56
N THR A 486 1.37 -22.59 -9.72
CA THR A 486 2.50 -23.50 -10.02
C THR A 486 3.56 -23.43 -8.93
N THR A 487 4.63 -22.67 -9.14
CA THR A 487 5.72 -22.45 -8.20
C THR A 487 5.95 -20.96 -8.03
N ARG A 488 6.41 -20.54 -6.85
CA ARG A 488 6.78 -19.14 -6.57
C ARG A 488 7.74 -18.55 -7.63
N SER A 489 8.58 -19.38 -8.25
CA SER A 489 9.52 -18.97 -9.31
C SER A 489 8.87 -18.67 -10.67
N ALA A 490 7.66 -19.16 -10.90
CA ALA A 490 6.99 -19.13 -12.20
C ALA A 490 5.67 -18.36 -12.20
N ASP A 491 5.01 -18.26 -11.04
CA ASP A 491 3.73 -17.56 -10.91
C ASP A 491 3.84 -16.08 -11.30
N GLY A 492 2.82 -15.58 -12.00
CA GLY A 492 2.75 -14.21 -12.51
C GLY A 492 3.52 -13.98 -13.82
N GLN A 493 4.21 -14.99 -14.37
CA GLN A 493 4.87 -14.87 -15.67
C GLN A 493 3.86 -14.83 -16.80
N ILE A 494 4.05 -13.90 -17.75
CA ILE A 494 3.29 -13.85 -19.00
C ILE A 494 4.15 -14.46 -20.11
N VAL A 495 3.61 -15.48 -20.77
CA VAL A 495 4.27 -16.18 -21.88
C VAL A 495 3.46 -16.07 -23.16
N ILE A 496 4.14 -16.08 -24.30
CA ILE A 496 3.46 -16.18 -25.61
C ILE A 496 2.88 -17.60 -25.73
N SER A 497 1.61 -17.70 -26.09
CA SER A 497 0.92 -18.97 -26.26
C SER A 497 0.10 -19.00 -27.54
N ASN A 498 0.45 -19.91 -28.46
CA ASN A 498 -0.30 -20.12 -29.70
C ASN A 498 -1.67 -20.78 -29.46
N GLN A 499 -1.91 -21.31 -28.25
CA GLN A 499 -3.19 -21.91 -27.86
C GLN A 499 -4.21 -20.89 -27.36
N SER A 500 -3.77 -19.67 -27.02
CA SER A 500 -4.68 -18.61 -26.56
C SER A 500 -5.50 -18.06 -27.73
N SER A 501 -6.83 -18.16 -27.64
CA SER A 501 -7.76 -17.62 -28.64
C SER A 501 -7.81 -16.10 -28.64
N ASN A 502 -7.49 -15.47 -27.51
CA ASN A 502 -7.68 -14.05 -27.28
C ASN A 502 -6.41 -13.24 -27.56
N LEU A 503 -6.60 -12.04 -28.08
CA LEU A 503 -5.52 -11.11 -28.40
C LEU A 503 -5.51 -9.98 -27.38
N VAL A 504 -4.35 -9.77 -26.77
CA VAL A 504 -4.08 -8.60 -25.93
C VAL A 504 -3.25 -7.61 -26.74
N HIS A 505 -3.62 -6.34 -26.69
CA HIS A 505 -2.93 -5.27 -27.40
C HIS A 505 -1.82 -4.70 -26.51
N ALA A 506 -0.57 -5.08 -26.74
CA ALA A 506 0.55 -4.65 -25.90
C ALA A 506 1.20 -3.37 -26.46
N LEU A 507 1.30 -2.33 -25.65
CA LEU A 507 2.08 -1.14 -25.97
C LEU A 507 3.56 -1.51 -26.11
N SER A 508 4.13 -1.34 -27.30
CA SER A 508 5.51 -1.72 -27.61
C SER A 508 6.44 -0.52 -27.63
N ASP A 509 6.00 0.60 -28.18
CA ASP A 509 6.83 1.79 -28.34
C ASP A 509 6.02 3.08 -28.33
N PHE A 510 6.67 4.19 -27.99
CA PHE A 510 6.09 5.54 -27.98
C PHE A 510 7.21 6.57 -27.78
N ASP A 511 6.91 7.84 -28.02
CA ASP A 511 7.84 8.97 -27.88
C ASP A 511 7.88 9.47 -26.43
N GLY A 512 9.01 9.21 -25.74
CA GLY A 512 9.20 9.54 -24.32
C GLY A 512 9.23 11.03 -24.03
N ASP A 513 9.77 11.85 -24.94
CA ASP A 513 9.84 13.30 -24.75
C ASP A 513 8.43 13.92 -24.87
N ILE A 514 7.62 13.42 -25.81
CA ILE A 514 6.20 13.81 -25.88
C ILE A 514 5.49 13.40 -24.59
N TYR A 515 5.72 12.19 -24.07
CA TYR A 515 5.14 11.73 -22.81
C TYR A 515 5.42 12.68 -21.64
N TYR A 516 6.69 13.03 -21.39
CA TYR A 516 7.05 13.89 -20.25
C TYR A 516 6.41 15.28 -20.37
N ASN A 517 6.43 15.85 -21.57
CA ASN A 517 5.79 17.14 -21.83
C ASN A 517 4.26 17.07 -21.62
N ARG A 518 3.60 15.99 -22.02
CA ARG A 518 2.15 15.82 -21.81
C ARG A 518 1.80 15.68 -20.34
N LEU A 519 2.56 14.87 -19.60
CA LEU A 519 2.37 14.70 -18.15
C LEU A 519 2.52 16.05 -17.43
N ALA A 520 3.63 16.75 -17.66
CA ALA A 520 3.90 18.04 -17.03
C ALA A 520 2.83 19.10 -17.37
N ASN A 521 2.47 19.25 -18.64
CA ASN A 521 1.46 20.21 -19.08
C ASN A 521 0.06 19.91 -18.51
N SER A 522 -0.30 18.63 -18.37
CA SER A 522 -1.58 18.23 -17.78
C SER A 522 -1.64 18.60 -16.29
N LEU A 523 -0.59 18.26 -15.54
CA LEU A 523 -0.50 18.60 -14.11
C LEU A 523 -0.49 20.12 -13.88
N ALA A 524 0.16 20.88 -14.76
CA ALA A 524 0.21 22.34 -14.74
C ALA A 524 -1.07 23.05 -15.25
N ASN A 525 -2.06 22.31 -15.76
CA ASN A 525 -3.25 22.91 -16.38
C ASN A 525 -4.15 23.58 -15.33
N LYS A 526 -4.38 24.90 -15.43
CA LYS A 526 -5.20 25.64 -14.45
C LYS A 526 -6.72 25.52 -14.64
N LYS A 527 -7.19 24.97 -15.77
CA LYS A 527 -8.64 24.88 -16.05
C LYS A 527 -9.37 23.95 -15.08
N GLN A 528 -8.69 22.94 -14.57
CA GLN A 528 -9.23 21.93 -13.67
C GLN A 528 -8.19 21.74 -12.57
N SER A 529 -8.20 22.63 -11.58
CA SER A 529 -7.23 22.65 -10.49
C SER A 529 -7.90 22.48 -9.13
N ALA A 530 -7.09 22.22 -8.11
CA ALA A 530 -7.51 22.04 -6.73
C ALA A 530 -8.45 23.16 -6.23
N ILE A 531 -9.50 22.76 -5.51
CA ILE A 531 -10.40 23.67 -4.78
C ILE A 531 -9.77 24.05 -3.43
N VAL A 532 -9.03 23.12 -2.82
CA VAL A 532 -8.20 23.36 -1.63
C VAL A 532 -6.82 22.79 -1.92
N ALA A 533 -5.80 23.64 -2.05
CA ALA A 533 -4.50 23.24 -2.60
C ALA A 533 -3.69 22.30 -1.72
N ASN A 534 -3.74 22.49 -0.40
CA ASN A 534 -2.93 21.77 0.57
C ASN A 534 -3.43 22.01 2.00
N PHE A 535 -2.84 21.30 2.96
CA PHE A 535 -3.20 21.43 4.37
C PHE A 535 -2.93 22.82 4.96
N GLU A 536 -1.91 23.56 4.51
CA GLU A 536 -1.65 24.92 5.00
C GLU A 536 -2.76 25.90 4.62
N GLU A 537 -3.23 25.83 3.37
CA GLU A 537 -4.40 26.59 2.92
C GLU A 537 -5.65 26.19 3.70
N GLN A 538 -5.88 24.89 3.88
CA GLN A 538 -7.05 24.39 4.62
C GLN A 538 -7.05 24.85 6.09
N LYS A 539 -5.90 24.83 6.76
CA LYS A 539 -5.73 25.38 8.11
C LYS A 539 -6.04 26.87 8.15
N ALA A 540 -5.62 27.64 7.15
CA ALA A 540 -5.92 29.06 7.06
C ALA A 540 -7.42 29.32 6.92
N ILE A 541 -8.13 28.50 6.14
CA ILE A 541 -9.59 28.53 6.00
C ILE A 541 -10.26 28.26 7.36
N TRP A 542 -9.88 27.18 8.06
CA TRP A 542 -10.51 26.83 9.34
C TRP A 542 -10.15 27.77 10.50
N SER A 543 -9.12 28.61 10.33
CA SER A 543 -8.69 29.58 11.34
C SER A 543 -9.32 30.97 11.18
N ARG A 544 -10.02 31.24 10.08
CA ARG A 544 -10.61 32.55 9.77
C ARG A 544 -12.15 32.50 9.80
N PRO A 545 -12.82 33.57 10.24
CA PRO A 545 -14.27 33.68 10.11
C PRO A 545 -14.67 33.52 8.63
N PRO A 546 -15.79 32.83 8.32
CA PRO A 546 -16.26 32.70 6.95
C PRO A 546 -16.56 34.07 6.35
N ASP A 547 -16.06 34.34 5.14
CA ASP A 547 -16.35 35.58 4.44
C ASP A 547 -17.79 35.53 3.88
N ASN A 548 -18.62 36.54 4.18
CA ASN A 548 -20.03 36.60 3.75
C ASN A 548 -20.20 36.76 2.21
N SER A 549 -19.09 36.84 1.47
CA SER A 549 -19.00 37.07 0.03
C SER A 549 -18.55 35.85 -0.78
N GLU A 550 -18.24 34.71 -0.15
CA GLU A 550 -17.84 33.51 -0.89
C GLU A 550 -18.98 33.02 -1.79
N PRO A 551 -18.70 32.71 -3.07
CA PRO A 551 -19.70 32.17 -3.97
C PRO A 551 -20.25 30.86 -3.41
N LYS A 552 -21.58 30.68 -3.52
CA LYS A 552 -22.33 29.49 -3.16
C LYS A 552 -21.96 28.28 -4.04
N HIS A 553 -20.69 27.92 -4.14
CA HIS A 553 -20.30 26.67 -4.79
C HIS A 553 -20.52 25.53 -3.81
N THR A 554 -21.76 25.02 -3.89
CA THR A 554 -22.19 23.67 -3.54
C THR A 554 -22.07 23.26 -2.06
N LYS A 555 -23.10 23.63 -1.28
CA LYS A 555 -23.51 22.90 -0.08
C LYS A 555 -24.20 21.60 -0.50
N PHE A 556 -23.93 20.47 0.16
CA PHE A 556 -24.95 19.52 0.66
C PHE A 556 -24.35 18.68 1.79
N LEU A 557 -25.18 18.43 2.82
CA LEU A 557 -24.93 17.59 4.00
C LEU A 557 -24.31 16.23 3.66
#